data_AF-A0A084XYJ8-F1
#
_entry.id   AF-A0A084XYJ8-F1
#
_cell.length_a   1.000
_cell.length_b   1.000
_cell.length_c   1.000
_cell.angle_alpha   90.00
_cell.angle_beta   90.00
_cell.angle_gamma   90.00
#
_symmetry.space_group_name_H-M   'P 1'
#
loop_
_entity.id
_entity.type
_entity.pdbx_description
1 polymer ?
#
loop_
_entity_poly.entity_id
_entity_poly.type
_entity_poly.pdbx_seq_one_letter_code
_entity_poly.pdbx_strand_id
1 'polypeptide(L)'
;MVRILENVQQPTLKPLILAVIVPGTTLYTDEYDIYARLPEWGYGHKTVCHSRGEYARDEDGDGFHEVHVNTMEGFWSLLRSWLRPHRGLSQEKLPLYLGFFQFVHNARIRGKGLLKPLLHALLA
;
A
#
# COMPACT_ATOMS: atom_id res chain seq x y z
N MET A 1 3.29 -0.89 7.81
CA MET A 1 4.43 0.06 7.78
C MET A 1 4.84 0.26 6.34
N VAL A 2 4.88 1.51 5.87
CA VAL A 2 5.41 1.88 4.55
C VAL A 2 6.92 1.75 4.62
N ARG A 3 7.51 1.11 3.61
CA ARG A 3 8.96 0.92 3.49
C ARG A 3 9.40 1.28 2.09
N ILE A 4 10.55 1.93 1.99
CA ILE A 4 11.25 2.09 0.73
C ILE A 4 12.09 0.84 0.52
N LEU A 5 11.98 0.24 -0.65
CA LEU A 5 12.79 -0.90 -1.06
C LEU A 5 13.83 -0.43 -2.08
N GLU A 6 14.95 -1.15 -2.13
CA GLU A 6 16.05 -0.89 -3.06
C GLU A 6 15.62 -1.06 -4.53
N ASN A 7 14.70 -1.96 -4.80
CA ASN A 7 14.21 -2.29 -6.13
C ASN A 7 12.82 -2.93 -6.06
N VAL A 8 12.23 -3.12 -7.23
CA VAL A 8 10.91 -3.75 -7.44
C VAL A 8 11.07 -5.15 -8.03
N GLN A 9 11.87 -6.01 -7.38
CA GLN A 9 12.11 -7.38 -7.84
C GLN A 9 11.51 -8.41 -6.88
N GLN A 10 11.08 -9.53 -7.44
CA GLN A 10 10.52 -10.65 -6.69
C GLN A 10 11.44 -11.18 -5.56
N PRO A 11 12.78 -11.30 -5.74
CA PRO A 11 13.68 -11.73 -4.66
C PRO A 11 13.69 -10.77 -3.47
N THR A 12 13.54 -9.46 -3.71
CA THR A 12 13.46 -8.44 -2.65
C THR A 12 12.07 -8.46 -1.98
N LEU A 13 11.01 -8.69 -2.76
CA LEU A 13 9.63 -8.65 -2.26
C LEU A 13 9.21 -9.93 -1.49
N LYS A 14 9.58 -11.11 -1.99
CA LYS A 14 9.18 -12.42 -1.42
C LYS A 14 9.39 -12.54 0.10
N PRO A 15 10.59 -12.28 0.66
CA PRO A 15 10.81 -12.45 2.10
C PRO A 15 9.94 -11.49 2.93
N LEU A 16 9.64 -10.30 2.41
CA LEU A 16 8.78 -9.34 3.09
C LEU A 16 7.35 -9.83 3.15
N ILE A 17 6.81 -10.30 2.03
CA ILE A 17 5.44 -10.83 1.96
C ILE A 17 5.28 -12.01 2.93
N LEU A 18 6.20 -12.99 2.88
CA LEU A 18 6.17 -14.15 3.78
C LEU A 18 6.27 -13.79 5.26
N ALA A 19 6.93 -12.68 5.60
CA ALA A 19 7.09 -12.23 6.98
C ALA A 19 5.89 -11.44 7.51
N VAL A 20 5.11 -10.78 6.65
CA VAL A 20 4.07 -9.82 7.07
C VAL A 20 2.65 -10.25 6.73
N ILE A 21 2.47 -11.12 5.74
CA ILE A 21 1.16 -11.57 5.29
C ILE A 21 0.95 -13.00 5.75
N VAL A 22 -0.22 -13.27 6.32
CA VAL A 22 -0.59 -14.62 6.76
C VAL A 22 -0.64 -15.56 5.54
N PRO A 23 0.03 -16.72 5.56
CA PRO A 23 -0.02 -17.69 4.46
C PRO A 23 -1.45 -18.08 4.09
N GLY A 24 -1.72 -18.29 2.80
CA GLY A 24 -3.05 -18.61 2.29
C GLY A 24 -3.99 -17.41 2.11
N THR A 25 -3.58 -16.19 2.50
CA THR A 25 -4.35 -14.96 2.25
C THR A 25 -4.54 -14.73 0.74
N THR A 26 -5.72 -14.29 0.32
CA THR A 26 -5.95 -13.81 -1.05
C THR A 26 -5.51 -12.35 -1.18
N LEU A 27 -4.59 -12.10 -2.10
CA LEU A 27 -4.04 -10.78 -2.39
C LEU A 27 -4.69 -10.20 -3.64
N TYR A 28 -4.98 -8.91 -3.61
CA TYR A 28 -5.55 -8.14 -4.71
C TYR A 28 -4.51 -7.14 -5.19
N THR A 29 -4.09 -7.24 -6.45
CA THR A 29 -3.06 -6.36 -7.04
C THR A 29 -3.49 -5.81 -8.39
N ASP A 30 -2.73 -4.85 -8.90
CA ASP A 30 -2.78 -4.46 -10.30
C ASP A 30 -2.08 -5.52 -11.16
N GLU A 31 -1.99 -5.25 -12.47
CA GLU A 31 -1.41 -6.15 -13.45
C GLU A 31 0.12 -6.30 -13.39
N TYR A 32 0.79 -5.74 -12.39
CA TYR A 32 2.26 -5.71 -12.40
C TYR A 32 2.86 -7.11 -12.16
N ASP A 33 3.81 -7.50 -13.02
CA ASP A 33 4.40 -8.85 -13.09
C ASP A 33 5.17 -9.28 -11.83
N ILE A 34 5.58 -8.32 -10.99
CA ILE A 34 6.24 -8.58 -9.71
C ILE A 34 5.38 -9.44 -8.77
N TYR A 35 4.05 -9.46 -8.97
CA TYR A 35 3.10 -10.23 -8.18
C TYR A 35 2.74 -11.60 -8.80
N ALA A 36 3.22 -11.91 -10.00
CA ALA A 36 2.81 -13.11 -10.74
C ALA A 36 3.08 -14.44 -10.00
N ARG A 37 4.03 -14.45 -9.06
CA ARG A 37 4.44 -15.64 -8.30
C ARG A 37 3.75 -15.80 -6.95
N LEU A 38 2.80 -14.93 -6.61
CA LEU A 38 2.03 -15.05 -5.36
C LEU A 38 1.38 -16.45 -5.19
N PRO A 39 0.78 -17.06 -6.23
CA PRO A 39 0.27 -18.44 -6.13
C PRO A 39 1.35 -19.47 -5.81
N GLU A 40 2.53 -19.38 -6.43
CA GLU A 40 3.67 -20.27 -6.15
C GLU A 40 4.19 -20.12 -4.71
N TRP A 41 3.96 -18.96 -4.08
CA TRP A 41 4.35 -18.69 -2.71
C TRP A 41 3.26 -19.06 -1.69
N GLY A 42 2.16 -19.67 -2.15
CA GLY A 42 1.08 -20.17 -1.30
C GLY A 42 -0.01 -19.14 -0.97
N TYR A 43 -0.19 -18.11 -1.82
CA TYR A 43 -1.24 -17.10 -1.66
C TYR A 43 -2.33 -17.24 -2.72
N GLY A 44 -3.56 -16.87 -2.37
CA GLY A 44 -4.56 -16.56 -3.38
C GLY A 44 -4.18 -15.27 -4.10
N HIS A 45 -4.50 -15.13 -5.38
CA HIS A 45 -4.20 -13.92 -6.13
C HIS A 45 -5.34 -13.55 -7.07
N LYS A 46 -5.80 -12.31 -6.94
CA LYS A 46 -6.75 -11.66 -7.84
C LYS A 46 -6.11 -10.37 -8.36
N THR A 47 -6.32 -10.10 -9.64
CA THR A 47 -5.76 -8.92 -10.31
C THR A 47 -6.82 -8.23 -11.15
N VAL A 48 -6.73 -6.91 -11.23
CA VAL A 48 -7.37 -6.11 -12.29
C VAL A 48 -6.32 -5.72 -13.33
N CYS A 49 -6.76 -5.47 -14.57
CA CYS A 49 -5.87 -5.07 -15.66
C CYS A 49 -6.31 -3.74 -16.29
N HIS A 50 -5.69 -2.65 -15.85
CA HIS A 50 -6.05 -1.31 -16.30
C HIS A 50 -5.79 -1.09 -17.79
N SER A 51 -4.76 -1.73 -18.35
CA SER A 51 -4.51 -1.70 -19.81
C SER A 51 -5.66 -2.26 -20.65
N ARG A 52 -6.51 -3.11 -20.06
CA ARG A 52 -7.73 -3.65 -20.69
C ARG A 52 -8.99 -2.84 -20.34
N GLY A 53 -8.84 -1.71 -19.65
CA GLY A 53 -9.96 -0.92 -19.14
C GLY A 53 -10.69 -1.57 -17.96
N GLU A 54 -10.08 -2.57 -17.30
CA GLU A 54 -10.62 -3.21 -16.11
C GLU A 54 -10.13 -2.49 -14.85
N TYR A 55 -11.06 -1.89 -14.10
CA TYR A 55 -10.77 -1.17 -12.85
C TYR A 55 -11.37 -1.84 -11.62
N ALA A 56 -12.45 -2.58 -11.80
CA ALA A 56 -13.04 -3.45 -10.81
C ALA A 56 -13.74 -4.60 -11.55
N ARG A 57 -13.80 -5.79 -10.93
CA ARG A 57 -14.46 -6.96 -11.50
C ARG A 57 -15.37 -7.60 -10.46
N ASP A 58 -16.58 -7.90 -10.92
CA ASP A 58 -17.60 -8.72 -10.29
C ASP A 58 -17.42 -10.16 -10.83
N GLU A 59 -17.00 -11.11 -9.98
CA GLU A 59 -16.80 -12.50 -10.41
C GLU A 59 -18.04 -13.38 -10.23
N ASP A 60 -19.00 -13.01 -9.38
CA ASP A 60 -20.18 -13.83 -9.07
C ASP A 60 -21.48 -13.32 -9.72
N GLY A 61 -21.45 -12.14 -10.33
CA GLY A 61 -22.53 -11.53 -11.08
C GLY A 61 -23.62 -10.90 -10.22
N ASP A 62 -23.36 -10.64 -8.93
CA ASP A 62 -24.32 -10.02 -8.02
C ASP A 62 -24.41 -8.48 -8.15
N GLY A 63 -23.55 -7.89 -8.99
CA GLY A 63 -23.43 -6.45 -9.23
C GLY A 63 -22.44 -5.74 -8.30
N PHE A 64 -21.92 -6.42 -7.27
CA PHE A 64 -20.82 -5.95 -6.44
C PHE A 64 -19.49 -6.28 -7.12
N HIS A 65 -18.54 -5.35 -7.10
CA HIS A 65 -17.25 -5.56 -7.74
C HIS A 65 -16.17 -5.74 -6.66
N GLU A 66 -15.99 -6.97 -6.19
CA GLU A 66 -15.07 -7.33 -5.10
C GLU A 66 -13.60 -7.37 -5.50
N VAL A 67 -13.30 -7.57 -6.80
CA VAL A 67 -11.91 -7.58 -7.27
C VAL A 67 -11.50 -6.19 -7.73
N HIS A 68 -10.75 -5.48 -6.89
CA HIS A 68 -10.18 -4.16 -7.20
C HIS A 68 -8.93 -3.84 -6.37
N VAL A 69 -8.23 -2.76 -6.71
CA VAL A 69 -7.09 -2.21 -5.93
C VAL A 69 -7.31 -0.81 -5.36
N ASN A 70 -8.54 -0.30 -5.44
CA ASN A 70 -8.93 1.06 -5.05
C ASN A 70 -8.44 1.50 -3.67
N THR A 71 -8.37 0.61 -2.67
CA THR A 71 -7.85 0.94 -1.34
C THR A 71 -6.40 1.41 -1.41
N MET A 72 -5.56 0.69 -2.17
CA MET A 72 -4.14 0.99 -2.28
C MET A 72 -3.90 2.18 -3.20
N GLU A 73 -4.65 2.29 -4.31
CA GLU A 73 -4.65 3.47 -5.17
C GLU A 73 -5.06 4.75 -4.43
N GLY A 74 -6.09 4.66 -3.59
CA GLY A 74 -6.55 5.75 -2.74
C GLY A 74 -5.47 6.21 -1.77
N PHE A 75 -4.79 5.27 -1.11
CA PHE A 75 -3.64 5.58 -0.26
C PHE A 75 -2.54 6.33 -1.01
N TRP A 76 -2.18 5.88 -2.22
CA TRP A 76 -1.18 6.54 -3.05
C TRP A 76 -1.62 7.94 -3.52
N SER A 77 -2.91 8.11 -3.84
CA SER A 77 -3.48 9.41 -4.19
C SER A 77 -3.35 10.42 -3.04
N LEU A 78 -3.64 9.97 -1.82
CA LEU A 78 -3.47 10.78 -0.61
C LEU A 78 -1.99 11.10 -0.35
N LEU A 79 -1.10 10.12 -0.44
CA LEU A 79 0.33 10.34 -0.21
C LEU A 79 0.90 11.35 -1.20
N ARG A 80 0.62 11.20 -2.50
CA ARG A 80 1.10 12.15 -3.53
C ARG A 80 0.61 13.57 -3.26
N SER A 81 -0.66 13.72 -2.85
CA SER A 81 -1.23 15.01 -2.51
C SER A 81 -0.59 15.61 -1.25
N TRP A 82 -0.28 14.78 -0.27
CA TRP A 82 0.39 15.19 0.97
C TRP A 82 1.84 15.63 0.73
N LEU A 83 2.56 14.99 -0.19
CA LEU A 83 3.95 15.35 -0.53
C LEU A 83 4.05 16.58 -1.45
N ARG A 84 3.03 16.85 -2.27
CA ARG A 84 3.01 17.91 -3.29
C ARG A 84 3.41 19.31 -2.78
N PRO A 85 3.00 19.78 -1.58
CA PRO A 85 3.37 21.11 -1.08
C PRO A 85 4.88 21.30 -0.85
N HIS A 86 5.65 20.22 -0.69
CA HIS A 86 7.09 20.32 -0.42
C HIS A 86 7.91 20.71 -1.66
N ARG A 87 7.34 20.65 -2.87
CA ARG A 87 7.98 21.10 -4.14
C ARG A 87 9.35 20.46 -4.42
N GLY A 88 9.57 19.23 -3.95
CA GLY A 88 10.83 18.51 -4.04
C GLY A 88 11.24 17.97 -2.67
N LEU A 89 11.78 16.75 -2.65
CA LEU A 89 12.16 16.07 -1.41
C LEU A 89 13.52 15.40 -1.59
N SER A 90 14.37 15.49 -0.57
CA SER A 90 15.59 14.69 -0.51
C SER A 90 15.21 13.21 -0.37
N GLN A 91 15.80 12.35 -1.20
CA GLN A 91 15.63 10.90 -1.11
C GLN A 91 16.06 10.36 0.25
N GLU A 92 17.13 10.92 0.83
CA GLU A 92 17.63 10.58 2.17
C GLU A 92 16.57 10.84 3.25
N LYS A 93 15.80 11.93 3.11
CA LYS A 93 14.78 12.33 4.10
C LYS A 93 13.42 11.72 3.83
N LEU A 94 13.18 11.17 2.63
CA LEU A 94 11.90 10.60 2.23
C LEU A 94 11.31 9.59 3.24
N PRO A 95 12.10 8.70 3.87
CA PRO A 95 11.57 7.79 4.91
C PRO A 95 10.86 8.52 6.07
N LEU A 96 11.34 9.69 6.50
CA LEU A 96 10.73 10.46 7.58
C LEU A 96 9.35 11.01 7.16
N TYR A 97 9.24 11.49 5.92
CA TYR A 97 7.97 11.97 5.34
C TYR A 97 6.96 10.83 5.23
N LEU A 98 7.38 9.66 4.73
CA LEU A 98 6.52 8.48 4.63
C LEU A 98 6.07 7.97 5.99
N GLY A 99 6.97 7.93 6.97
CA GLY A 99 6.66 7.52 8.34
C GLY A 99 5.65 8.45 9.01
N PHE A 100 5.84 9.77 8.88
CA PHE A 100 4.91 10.74 9.44
C PHE A 100 3.55 10.71 8.72
N PHE A 101 3.53 10.60 7.38
CA PHE A 101 2.29 10.40 6.64
C PHE A 101 1.55 9.14 7.08
N GLN A 102 2.24 8.00 7.19
CA GLN A 102 1.65 6.75 7.66
C GLN A 102 1.04 6.90 9.05
N PHE A 103 1.76 7.55 9.98
CA PHE A 103 1.26 7.83 11.31
C PHE A 103 -0.05 8.63 11.27
N VAL A 104 -0.06 9.76 10.54
CA VAL A 104 -1.26 10.61 10.42
C VAL A 104 -2.42 9.87 9.75
N HIS A 105 -2.14 9.14 8.67
CA HIS A 105 -3.12 8.33 7.94
C HIS A 105 -3.78 7.28 8.84
N ASN A 106 -2.97 6.57 9.65
CA ASN A 106 -3.47 5.50 10.52
C ASN A 106 -4.15 6.02 11.78
N ALA A 107 -3.68 7.16 12.33
CA ALA A 107 -4.28 7.78 13.51
C ALA A 107 -5.72 8.25 13.25
N ARG A 108 -6.08 8.57 12.00
CA ARG A 108 -7.40 9.10 11.59
C ARG A 108 -7.86 10.32 12.40
N ILE A 109 -6.89 11.09 12.92
CA ILE A 109 -7.09 12.32 13.70
C ILE A 109 -6.46 13.48 12.94
N ARG A 110 -7.04 14.68 13.04
CA ARG A 110 -6.56 15.89 12.37
C ARG A 110 -6.27 17.01 13.36
N GLY A 111 -5.43 17.95 12.94
CA GLY A 111 -5.12 19.16 13.70
C GLY A 111 -4.44 18.86 15.05
N LYS A 112 -4.75 19.66 16.07
CA LYS A 112 -4.12 19.58 17.40
C LYS A 112 -4.31 18.23 18.10
N GLY A 113 -5.35 17.47 17.73
CA GLY A 113 -5.60 16.14 18.30
C GLY A 113 -4.47 15.13 18.03
N LEU A 114 -3.62 15.37 17.03
CA LEU A 114 -2.45 14.52 16.73
C LEU A 114 -1.32 14.64 17.74
N LEU A 115 -1.27 15.72 18.54
CA LEU A 115 -0.13 15.98 19.42
C LEU A 115 0.07 14.89 20.46
N LYS A 116 -1.00 14.49 21.16
CA LYS A 116 -0.93 13.47 22.21
C LYS A 116 -0.52 12.09 21.64
N PRO A 117 -1.15 11.56 20.57
CA PRO A 117 -0.71 10.33 19.93
C PRO A 117 0.72 10.40 19.38
N LEU A 118 1.14 11.56 18.86
CA LEU A 118 2.49 11.74 18.32
C LEU A 118 3.54 11.67 19.43
N LEU A 119 3.32 12.37 20.54
CA LEU A 119 4.20 12.31 21.70
C LEU A 119 4.27 10.90 22.27
N HIS A 120 3.14 10.20 22.34
CA HIS A 120 3.12 8.81 22.79
C HIS A 120 3.95 7.91 21.87
N ALA A 121 3.84 8.06 20.54
CA ALA A 121 4.61 7.26 19.59
C ALA A 121 6.12 7.55 19.59
N LEU A 122 6.54 8.76 19.98
CA LEU A 122 7.95 9.19 19.99
C LEU A 122 8.66 8.96 21.33
N LEU A 123 7.92 8.87 22.44
CA LEU A 123 8.45 8.76 23.80
C LEU A 123 8.26 7.37 24.43
N ALA A 124 7.59 6.45 23.73
CA ALA A 124 7.40 5.07 24.15
C ALA A 124 8.62 4.20 23.86
#